data_AF-A0A1F6HVZ1-F1
#
_entry.id   AF-A0A1F6HVZ1-F1
#
_cell.length_a   1.000
_cell.length_b   1.000
_cell.length_c   1.000
_cell.angle_alpha   90.00
_cell.angle_beta   90.00
_cell.angle_gamma   90.00
#
_symmetry.space_group_name_H-M   'P 1'
#
loop_
_entity.id
_entity.type
_entity.pdbx_description
1 polymer ?
#
loop_
_entity_poly.entity_id
_entity_poly.type
_entity_poly.pdbx_seq_one_letter_code
_entity_poly.pdbx_strand_id
1 'polypeptide(L)'
;MQSIKHVLKHFDPIKDKYISREFQSYGMHLAEELDDYKHRGLYIKLAKITHRSILEKAFSFAIDSNAKNKGALFMWKLKQLKGEKKEYKK
;
A
#
# COMPACT_ATOMS: atom_id res chain seq x y z
N MET A 1 5.97 -24.78 21.78
CA MET A 1 6.46 -24.31 20.45
C MET A 1 6.17 -25.40 19.42
N GLN A 2 5.62 -25.06 18.26
CA GLN A 2 5.45 -26.03 17.17
C GLN A 2 6.82 -26.37 16.56
N SER A 3 7.02 -27.61 16.10
CA SER A 3 8.26 -27.98 15.42
C SER A 3 8.30 -27.39 14.00
N ILE A 4 9.49 -26.98 13.54
CA ILE A 4 9.72 -26.47 12.17
C ILE A 4 9.20 -27.44 11.11
N LYS A 5 9.40 -28.74 11.32
CA LYS A 5 8.89 -29.80 10.44
C LYS A 5 7.36 -29.73 10.27
N HIS A 6 6.63 -29.40 11.34
CA HIS A 6 5.18 -29.27 11.32
C HIS A 6 4.73 -28.00 10.59
N VAL A 7 5.46 -26.90 10.76
CA VAL A 7 5.20 -25.63 10.05
C VAL A 7 5.39 -25.79 8.55
N LEU A 8 6.51 -26.40 8.13
CA LEU A 8 6.83 -26.59 6.71
C LEU A 8 5.85 -27.51 5.98
N LYS A 9 5.17 -28.43 6.70
CA LYS A 9 4.18 -29.33 6.10
C LYS A 9 2.97 -28.60 5.51
N HIS A 10 2.66 -27.41 6.03
CA HIS A 10 1.52 -26.59 5.61
C HIS A 10 1.94 -25.31 4.88
N PHE A 11 3.24 -25.13 4.63
CA PHE A 11 3.76 -23.97 3.93
C PHE A 11 3.59 -24.16 2.42
N ASP A 12 2.84 -23.27 1.78
CA ASP A 12 2.72 -23.19 0.33
C ASP A 12 3.55 -21.98 -0.14
N PRO A 13 4.66 -22.19 -0.86
CA PRO A 13 5.52 -21.10 -1.32
C PRO A 13 4.86 -20.23 -2.41
N ILE A 14 3.77 -20.71 -3.02
CA ILE A 14 3.07 -20.04 -4.11
C ILE A 14 1.89 -19.20 -3.57
N LYS A 15 1.29 -19.63 -2.45
CA LYS A 15 0.12 -18.98 -1.87
C LYS A 15 0.42 -18.37 -0.52
N ASP A 16 0.42 -17.05 -0.47
CA ASP A 16 0.42 -16.33 0.78
C ASP A 16 -0.94 -16.52 1.50
N LYS A 17 -0.88 -16.88 2.78
CA LYS A 17 -2.07 -17.11 3.62
C LYS A 17 -2.90 -15.84 3.83
N TYR A 18 -2.27 -14.67 3.83
CA TYR A 18 -2.87 -13.38 4.17
C TYR A 18 -3.06 -12.47 2.94
N ILE A 19 -2.28 -12.67 1.88
CA ILE A 19 -2.38 -11.94 0.62
C ILE A 19 -3.06 -12.80 -0.43
N SER A 20 -4.37 -12.60 -0.58
CA SER A 20 -5.22 -13.31 -1.54
C SER A 20 -5.57 -12.50 -2.79
N ARG A 21 -5.40 -11.17 -2.72
CA ARG A 21 -5.82 -10.22 -3.77
C ARG A 21 -4.68 -9.24 -4.07
N GLU A 22 -4.62 -8.78 -5.33
CA GLU A 22 -3.62 -7.83 -5.80
C GLU A 22 -3.57 -6.56 -4.95
N PHE A 23 -4.73 -5.96 -4.62
CA PHE A 23 -4.77 -4.75 -3.79
C PHE A 23 -4.21 -4.94 -2.38
N GLN A 24 -4.20 -6.17 -1.84
CA GLN A 24 -3.58 -6.47 -0.54
C GLN A 24 -2.06 -6.46 -0.69
N SER A 25 -1.54 -7.09 -1.75
CA SER A 25 -0.11 -7.08 -2.10
C SER A 25 0.37 -5.65 -2.30
N TYR A 26 -0.34 -4.87 -3.12
CA TYR A 26 0.03 -3.48 -3.36
C TYR A 26 -0.06 -2.61 -2.11
N GLY A 27 -1.08 -2.80 -1.28
CA GLY A 27 -1.20 -2.08 -0.01
C GLY A 27 -0.02 -2.37 0.94
N MET A 28 0.48 -3.61 0.97
CA MET A 28 1.69 -3.96 1.73
C MET A 28 2.92 -3.31 1.12
N HIS A 29 3.09 -3.40 -0.20
CA HIS A 29 4.20 -2.77 -0.92
C HIS A 29 4.27 -1.26 -0.64
N LEU A 30 3.14 -0.53 -0.72
CA LEU A 30 3.09 0.89 -0.36
C LEU A 30 3.53 1.15 1.08
N ALA A 31 3.12 0.30 2.02
CA ALA A 31 3.45 0.49 3.42
C ALA A 31 4.94 0.25 3.71
N GLU A 32 5.56 -0.69 3.00
CA GLU A 32 6.99 -1.00 3.09
C GLU A 32 7.83 0.11 2.47
N GLU A 33 7.54 0.50 1.24
CA GLU A 33 8.30 1.51 0.50
C GLU A 33 8.19 2.92 1.11
N LEU A 34 7.05 3.24 1.74
CA LEU A 34 6.86 4.51 2.43
C LEU A 34 7.40 4.50 3.88
N ASP A 35 8.02 3.40 4.31
CA ASP A 35 8.51 3.16 5.68
C ASP A 35 7.42 3.43 6.75
N ASP A 36 6.20 2.96 6.46
CA ASP A 36 5.02 3.19 7.29
C ASP A 36 4.20 1.91 7.52
N TYR A 37 4.91 0.82 7.79
CA TYR A 37 4.34 -0.51 7.99
C TYR A 37 3.29 -0.57 9.12
N LYS A 38 3.42 0.30 10.13
CA LYS A 38 2.44 0.44 11.22
C LYS A 38 1.03 0.76 10.72
N HIS A 39 0.90 1.42 9.56
CA HIS A 39 -0.38 1.76 8.94
C HIS A 39 -0.71 0.90 7.71
N ARG A 40 -0.10 -0.29 7.54
CA ARG A 40 -0.36 -1.19 6.39
C ARG A 40 -1.85 -1.41 6.06
N GLY A 41 -2.70 -1.54 7.09
CA GLY A 41 -4.15 -1.72 6.89
C GLY A 41 -4.82 -0.53 6.19
N LEU A 42 -4.31 0.68 6.41
CA LEU A 42 -4.76 1.89 5.73
C LEU A 42 -4.39 1.86 4.25
N TYR A 43 -3.14 1.50 3.92
CA TYR A 43 -2.68 1.40 2.54
C TYR A 43 -3.43 0.31 1.77
N ILE A 44 -3.68 -0.85 2.37
CA ILE A 44 -4.52 -1.91 1.79
C ILE A 44 -5.95 -1.39 1.51
N LYS A 45 -6.54 -0.67 2.47
CA LYS A 45 -7.88 -0.08 2.28
C LYS A 45 -7.87 0.93 1.13
N LEU A 46 -6.85 1.77 1.04
CA LEU A 46 -6.70 2.76 -0.05
C LEU A 46 -6.54 2.07 -1.41
N ALA A 47 -5.71 1.03 -1.50
CA ALA A 47 -5.54 0.21 -2.70
C ALA A 47 -6.84 -0.46 -3.15
N LYS A 48 -7.68 -0.89 -2.20
CA LYS A 48 -8.98 -1.49 -2.51
C LYS A 48 -10.00 -0.51 -3.11
N ILE A 49 -10.04 0.74 -2.62
CA ILE A 49 -11.12 1.69 -2.94
C ILE A 49 -10.71 2.80 -3.91
N THR A 50 -9.40 3.03 -4.10
CA THR A 50 -8.89 4.11 -4.93
C THR A 50 -8.29 3.52 -6.20
N HIS A 51 -8.61 4.13 -7.34
CA HIS A 51 -8.07 3.70 -8.63
C HIS A 51 -6.53 3.73 -8.63
N ARG A 52 -5.92 2.65 -9.13
CA ARG A 52 -4.47 2.42 -9.11
C ARG A 52 -3.67 3.61 -9.66
N SER A 53 -4.11 4.18 -10.79
CA SER A 53 -3.43 5.31 -11.42
C SER A 53 -3.30 6.57 -10.54
N ILE A 54 -4.21 6.77 -9.56
CA ILE A 54 -4.11 7.89 -8.63
C ILE A 54 -3.10 7.57 -7.52
N LEU A 55 -3.14 6.33 -7.03
CA LEU A 55 -2.21 5.87 -5.99
C LEU A 55 -0.78 5.87 -6.49
N GLU A 56 -0.52 5.35 -7.69
CA GLU A 56 0.80 5.34 -8.34
C GLU A 56 1.36 6.77 -8.47
N LYS A 57 0.56 7.72 -8.94
CA LYS A 57 0.99 9.13 -9.03
C LYS A 57 1.37 9.72 -7.66
N ALA A 58 0.61 9.42 -6.61
CA ALA A 58 0.95 9.87 -5.26
C ALA A 58 2.19 9.16 -4.71
N PHE A 59 2.33 7.87 -5.04
CA PHE A 59 3.43 7.02 -4.61
C PHE A 59 4.76 7.43 -5.23
N SER A 60 4.84 7.53 -6.56
CA SER A 60 6.06 8.00 -7.26
C SER A 60 6.51 9.35 -6.71
N PHE A 61 5.57 10.30 -6.53
CA PHE A 61 5.88 11.61 -5.96
C PHE A 61 6.47 11.52 -4.53
N ALA A 62 5.97 10.63 -3.69
CA ALA A 62 6.46 10.48 -2.33
C ALA A 62 7.81 9.77 -2.26
N ILE A 63 8.03 8.76 -3.09
CA ILE A 63 9.28 7.98 -3.13
C ILE A 63 10.44 8.79 -3.66
N ASP A 64 10.23 9.56 -4.72
CA ASP A 64 11.25 10.43 -5.33
C ASP A 64 11.62 11.62 -4.43
N SER A 65 10.87 11.84 -3.35
CA SER A 65 11.15 12.93 -2.41
C SER A 65 12.21 12.56 -1.37
N ASN A 66 12.91 13.59 -0.87
CA ASN A 66 13.78 13.50 0.31
C ASN A 66 13.03 13.76 1.62
N ALA A 67 11.70 13.60 1.64
CA ALA A 67 10.91 13.87 2.83
C ALA A 67 11.23 12.88 3.95
N LYS A 68 11.37 13.40 5.18
CA LYS A 68 11.58 12.57 6.38
C LYS A 68 10.42 11.62 6.66
N ASN A 69 9.21 11.97 6.26
CA ASN A 69 8.02 11.14 6.42
C ASN A 69 7.29 11.01 5.08
N LYS A 70 7.66 9.97 4.32
CA LYS A 70 7.10 9.70 2.99
C LYS A 70 5.64 9.29 3.05
N GLY A 71 5.22 8.55 4.09
CA GLY A 71 3.81 8.20 4.31
C GLY A 71 2.89 9.42 4.43
N ALA A 72 3.30 10.43 5.22
CA ALA A 72 2.53 11.67 5.34
C ALA A 72 2.48 12.46 4.01
N LEU A 73 3.60 12.53 3.28
CA LEU A 73 3.66 13.19 1.98
C LEU A 73 2.77 12.50 0.95
N PHE A 74 2.79 11.17 0.92
CA PHE A 74 1.91 10.35 0.09
C PHE A 74 0.44 10.69 0.36
N MET A 75 0.05 10.75 1.63
CA MET A 75 -1.33 11.05 2.01
C MET A 75 -1.75 12.47 1.62
N TRP A 76 -0.87 13.45 1.81
CA TRP A 76 -1.09 14.81 1.35
C TRP A 76 -1.27 14.87 -0.17
N LYS A 77 -0.38 14.23 -0.94
CA LYS A 77 -0.45 14.22 -2.41
C LYS A 77 -1.70 13.50 -2.92
N LEU A 78 -2.05 12.39 -2.29
CA LEU A 78 -3.26 11.64 -2.61
C LEU A 78 -4.53 12.48 -2.40
N LYS A 79 -4.57 13.31 -1.34
CA LYS A 79 -5.66 14.26 -1.09
C LYS A 79 -5.72 15.33 -2.19
N GLN A 80 -4.57 15.89 -2.58
CA GLN A 80 -4.49 16.88 -3.65
C GLN A 80 -5.05 16.32 -4.97
N LEU A 81 -4.58 15.16 -5.42
CA LEU A 81 -5.01 14.52 -6.68
C LEU A 81 -6.51 14.16 -6.68
N LYS A 82 -7.07 13.83 -5.51
CA LYS A 82 -8.53 13.60 -5.36
C LYS A 82 -9.33 14.90 -5.39
N GLY A 83 -8.76 16.01 -4.93
CA GLY A 83 -9.36 17.35 -4.96
C GLY A 83 -9.44 17.89 -6.38
N GLU A 84 -8.35 17.85 -7.13
CA GLU A 84 -8.27 18.29 -8.53
C GLU A 84 -9.35 17.60 -9.39
N LYS A 85 -9.53 16.28 -9.25
CA LYS A 85 -10.59 15.55 -9.96
C LYS A 85 -12.02 16.00 -9.65
N LYS A 86 -12.28 16.61 -8.49
CA LYS A 86 -13.61 17.12 -8.15
C LYS A 86 -13.87 18.48 -8.80
N GLU A 87 -12.85 19.30 -8.99
CA GLU A 87 -12.97 20.61 -9.63
C GLU A 87 -13.27 20.47 -11.13
N TYR A 88 -12.61 19.55 -11.84
CA TYR A 88 -12.91 19.31 -13.28
C TYR A 88 -14.26 18.64 -13.57
N LYS A 89 -14.98 18.18 -12.54
CA LYS A 89 -16.32 17.58 -12.68
C LYS A 89 -17.45 18.55 -12.36
N LYS A 90 -17.12 19.77 -11.91
CA LYS A 90 -18.06 20.89 -11.79
C LYS A 90 -18.06 21.70 -13.08
#